data_AF-H5WNS0-F1
#
_entry.id   AF-H5WNS0-F1
#
_cell.length_a   1.000
_cell.length_b   1.000
_cell.length_c   1.000
_cell.angle_alpha   90.00
_cell.angle_beta   90.00
_cell.angle_gamma   90.00
#
_symmetry.space_group_name_H-M   'P 1'
#
loop_
_entity.id
_entity.type
_entity.pdbx_description
1 polymer ?
#
loop_
_entity_poly.entity_id
_entity_poly.type
_entity_poly.pdbx_seq_one_letter_code
_entity_poly.pdbx_strand_id
1 'polypeptide(L)'
;MSLQISKAQFKHLEQACESRFEARLLAHLRRSFPAQMAASDDALSERLVQHLVSRARHWGMVSEADVAAYAELAMHLHPRFDEHPDFSWAQSILADEFIVAPELRLQILNDAAARRETSRVRAPLAS
;
A
#
# COMPACT_ATOMS: atom_id res chain seq x y z
N MET A 1 17.75 36.89 12.95
CA MET A 1 18.05 36.01 11.80
C MET A 1 16.79 35.19 11.51
N SER A 2 16.12 35.42 10.39
CA SER A 2 15.00 34.61 9.92
C SER A 2 15.50 33.64 8.85
N LEU A 3 15.22 32.34 9.01
CA LEU A 3 15.47 31.35 7.95
C LEU A 3 14.44 31.59 6.83
N GLN A 4 14.89 32.04 5.66
CA GLN A 4 14.07 32.02 4.45
C GLN A 4 14.27 30.67 3.76
N ILE A 5 13.39 29.71 4.03
CA ILE A 5 13.38 28.46 3.27
C ILE A 5 12.74 28.75 1.91
N SER A 6 13.52 28.59 0.83
CA SER A 6 13.03 28.76 -0.54
C SER A 6 12.17 27.56 -0.99
N LYS A 7 11.24 27.78 -1.94
CA LYS A 7 10.42 26.68 -2.53
C LYS A 7 11.26 25.53 -3.09
N ALA A 8 12.45 25.83 -3.62
CA ALA A 8 13.38 24.82 -4.13
C ALA A 8 13.96 23.95 -2.99
N GLN A 9 14.33 24.54 -1.86
CA GLN A 9 14.81 23.81 -0.68
C GLN A 9 13.71 22.94 -0.06
N PHE A 10 12.46 23.42 -0.01
CA PHE A 10 11.31 22.61 0.40
C PHE A 10 11.12 21.39 -0.49
N LYS A 11 11.19 21.55 -1.82
CA LYS A 11 11.06 20.43 -2.77
C LYS A 11 12.17 19.39 -2.58
N HIS A 12 13.41 19.81 -2.35
CA HIS A 12 14.51 18.88 -2.06
C HIS A 12 14.31 18.14 -0.73
N LEU A 13 13.77 18.80 0.28
CA LEU A 13 13.43 18.17 1.56
C LEU A 13 12.29 17.15 1.39
N GLU A 14 11.23 17.49 0.66
CA GLU A 14 10.11 16.59 0.35
C GLU A 14 10.60 15.33 -0.36
N GLN A 15 11.42 15.49 -1.40
CA GLN A 15 12.02 14.36 -2.14
C GLN A 15 12.88 13.48 -1.22
N ALA A 16 13.72 14.09 -0.37
CA ALA A 16 14.55 13.34 0.56
C ALA A 16 13.72 12.56 1.61
N CYS A 17 12.64 13.16 2.11
CA CYS A 17 11.71 12.49 3.02
C CYS A 17 11.01 11.31 2.32
N GLU A 18 10.53 11.51 1.11
CA GLU A 18 9.86 10.50 0.30
C GLU A 18 10.78 9.31 -0.01
N SER A 19 11.99 9.55 -0.51
CA SER A 19 12.96 8.47 -0.77
C SER A 19 13.33 7.71 0.51
N ARG A 20 13.42 8.40 1.65
CA ARG A 20 13.70 7.76 2.95
C ARG A 20 12.51 6.91 3.43
N PHE A 21 11.29 7.33 3.15
CA PHE A 21 10.10 6.51 3.43
C PHE A 21 10.07 5.28 2.53
N GLU A 22 10.25 5.42 1.22
CA GLU A 22 10.28 4.29 0.28
C GLU A 22 11.35 3.26 0.66
N ALA A 23 12.55 3.70 1.04
CA ALA A 23 13.61 2.81 1.50
C ALA A 23 13.22 2.04 2.79
N ARG A 24 12.56 2.70 3.75
CA ARG A 24 12.05 2.05 4.97
C ARG A 24 10.93 1.06 4.65
N LEU A 25 10.02 1.41 3.75
CA LEU A 25 8.93 0.54 3.31
C LEU A 25 9.49 -0.69 2.59
N LEU A 26 10.46 -0.51 1.69
CA LEU A 26 11.14 -1.62 1.02
C LEU A 26 11.79 -2.59 2.02
N ALA A 27 12.52 -2.06 3.00
CA ALA A 27 13.14 -2.87 4.05
C ALA A 27 12.09 -3.61 4.89
N HIS A 28 10.95 -2.96 5.17
CA HIS A 28 9.83 -3.61 5.84
C HIS A 28 9.27 -4.78 4.99
N LEU A 29 8.96 -4.55 3.71
CA LEU A 29 8.37 -5.57 2.84
C LEU A 29 9.31 -6.76 2.62
N ARG A 30 10.63 -6.53 2.51
CA ARG A 30 11.63 -7.61 2.42
C ARG A 30 11.66 -8.49 3.66
N ARG A 31 11.44 -7.91 4.84
CA ARG A 31 11.39 -8.65 6.10
C ARG A 31 10.07 -9.41 6.26
N SER A 32 8.95 -8.80 5.88
CA SER A 32 7.61 -9.38 6.07
C SER A 32 7.24 -10.40 4.99
N PHE A 33 7.74 -10.23 3.75
CA PHE A 33 7.42 -11.08 2.59
C PHE A 33 8.68 -11.58 1.86
N PRO A 34 9.61 -12.26 2.55
CA PRO A 34 10.91 -12.60 1.99
C PRO A 34 10.80 -13.46 0.72
N ALA A 35 9.84 -14.40 0.66
CA ALA A 35 9.65 -15.25 -0.51
C ALA A 35 9.17 -14.47 -1.74
N GLN A 36 8.26 -13.51 -1.56
CA GLN A 36 7.74 -12.69 -2.66
C GLN A 36 8.78 -11.68 -3.16
N MET A 37 9.61 -11.18 -2.24
CA MET A 37 10.67 -10.21 -2.56
C MET A 37 11.95 -10.87 -3.10
N ALA A 38 12.21 -12.15 -2.81
CA ALA A 38 13.43 -12.86 -3.23
C ALA A 38 13.55 -13.03 -4.75
N ALA A 39 12.43 -13.00 -5.48
CA ALA A 39 12.41 -13.16 -6.94
C ALA A 39 12.69 -11.84 -7.69
N SER A 40 12.72 -10.71 -6.99
CA SER A 40 12.91 -9.39 -7.60
C SER A 40 14.33 -8.89 -7.40
N ASP A 41 14.93 -8.33 -8.45
CA ASP A 41 16.14 -7.53 -8.29
C ASP A 41 15.85 -6.22 -7.54
N ASP A 42 16.90 -5.49 -7.16
CA ASP A 42 16.77 -4.23 -6.40
C ASP A 42 15.93 -3.19 -7.16
N ALA A 43 16.12 -3.05 -8.47
CA ALA A 43 15.43 -2.05 -9.28
C ALA A 43 13.92 -2.38 -9.42
N LEU A 44 13.57 -3.65 -9.56
CA LEU A 44 12.17 -4.11 -9.58
C LEU A 44 11.52 -3.92 -8.21
N SER A 45 12.25 -4.17 -7.13
CA SER A 45 11.76 -3.98 -5.76
C SER A 45 11.47 -2.50 -5.47
N GLU A 46 12.35 -1.59 -5.90
CA GLU A 46 12.16 -0.15 -5.78
C GLU A 46 10.94 0.33 -6.60
N ARG A 47 10.80 -0.15 -7.84
CA ARG A 47 9.63 0.18 -8.70
C ARG A 47 8.32 -0.33 -8.11
N LEU A 48 8.33 -1.52 -7.50
CA LEU A 48 7.16 -2.05 -6.81
C LEU A 48 6.76 -1.12 -5.66
N VAL A 49 7.72 -0.69 -4.83
CA VAL A 49 7.43 0.23 -3.72
C VAL A 49 6.90 1.57 -4.23
N GLN A 50 7.54 2.17 -5.23
CA GLN A 50 7.06 3.41 -5.86
C GLN A 50 5.64 3.26 -6.40
N HIS A 51 5.34 2.13 -7.04
CA HIS A 51 4.00 1.82 -7.51
C HIS A 51 2.99 1.77 -6.34
N LEU A 52 3.29 1.01 -5.29
CA LEU A 52 2.41 0.88 -4.11
C LEU A 52 2.17 2.22 -3.41
N VAL A 53 3.21 3.04 -3.24
CA VAL A 53 3.08 4.40 -2.67
C VAL A 53 2.19 5.27 -3.55
N SER A 54 2.41 5.24 -4.87
CA SER A 54 1.61 6.00 -5.83
C SER A 54 0.13 5.61 -5.78
N ARG A 55 -0.17 4.31 -5.71
CA ARG A 55 -1.55 3.80 -5.62
C ARG A 55 -2.22 4.17 -4.31
N ALA A 56 -1.55 4.01 -3.17
CA ALA A 56 -2.10 4.40 -1.87
C ALA A 56 -2.48 5.90 -1.85
N ARG A 57 -1.60 6.76 -2.38
CA ARG A 57 -1.86 8.20 -2.48
C ARG A 57 -2.97 8.56 -3.44
N HIS A 58 -3.11 7.83 -4.55
CA HIS A 58 -4.24 8.00 -5.47
C HIS A 58 -5.58 7.83 -4.74
N TRP A 59 -5.66 6.92 -3.78
CA TRP A 59 -6.84 6.69 -2.94
C TRP A 59 -6.94 7.62 -1.71
N GLY A 60 -6.11 8.66 -1.65
CA GLY A 60 -6.16 9.69 -0.61
C GLY A 60 -5.44 9.34 0.68
N MET A 61 -4.65 8.25 0.72
CA MET A 61 -3.84 7.91 1.89
C MET A 61 -2.63 8.85 1.98
N VAL A 62 -2.55 9.59 3.09
CA VAL A 62 -1.54 10.63 3.29
C VAL A 62 -0.50 10.28 4.35
N SER A 63 -0.84 9.42 5.32
CA SER A 63 0.09 9.03 6.37
C SER A 63 1.00 7.89 5.92
N GLU A 64 2.26 7.88 6.38
CA GLU A 64 3.18 6.77 6.12
C GLU A 64 2.62 5.42 6.62
N ALA A 65 1.85 5.43 7.70
CA ALA A 65 1.23 4.24 8.29
C ALA A 65 0.16 3.65 7.36
N ASP A 66 -0.73 4.48 6.81
CA ASP A 66 -1.77 4.02 5.89
C ASP A 66 -1.17 3.49 4.59
N VAL A 67 -0.16 4.18 4.06
CA VAL A 67 0.55 3.74 2.85
C VAL A 67 1.26 2.41 3.09
N ALA A 68 1.90 2.22 4.24
CA ALA A 68 2.55 0.95 4.59
C ALA A 68 1.52 -0.19 4.72
N ALA A 69 0.41 0.05 5.42
CA ALA A 69 -0.64 -0.96 5.58
C ALA A 69 -1.35 -1.28 4.25
N TYR A 70 -1.53 -0.32 3.35
CA TYR A 70 -1.98 -0.57 1.98
C TYR A 70 -0.99 -1.46 1.21
N ALA A 71 0.31 -1.14 1.29
CA ALA A 71 1.35 -1.92 0.63
C ALA A 71 1.40 -3.36 1.15
N GLU A 72 1.29 -3.57 2.46
CA GLU A 72 1.18 -4.90 3.06
C GLU A 72 -0.06 -5.65 2.55
N LEU A 73 -1.22 -5.01 2.49
CA LEU A 73 -2.43 -5.63 1.96
C LEU A 73 -2.27 -6.02 0.48
N ALA A 74 -1.62 -5.19 -0.32
CA ALA A 74 -1.30 -5.50 -1.71
C ALA A 74 -0.40 -6.73 -1.83
N MET A 75 0.59 -6.90 -0.93
CA MET A 75 1.44 -8.09 -0.91
C MET A 75 0.69 -9.37 -0.49
N HIS A 76 -0.35 -9.26 0.33
CA HIS A 76 -1.19 -10.39 0.71
C HIS A 76 -2.17 -10.81 -0.41
N LEU A 77 -2.72 -9.83 -1.12
CA LEU A 77 -3.75 -10.06 -2.14
C LEU A 77 -3.14 -10.20 -3.53
N HIS A 78 -2.64 -9.09 -4.05
CA HIS A 78 -1.98 -8.94 -5.34
C HIS A 78 -1.43 -7.51 -5.43
N PRO A 79 -0.23 -7.25 -5.99
CA PRO A 79 0.35 -5.90 -6.07
C PRO A 79 -0.54 -4.84 -6.74
N ARG A 80 -1.46 -5.28 -7.61
CA ARG A 80 -2.45 -4.45 -8.33
C ARG A 80 -3.89 -4.79 -7.97
N PHE A 81 -4.14 -5.26 -6.74
CA PHE A 81 -5.48 -5.72 -6.33
C PHE A 81 -6.57 -4.66 -6.54
N ASP A 82 -6.23 -3.38 -6.46
CA ASP A 82 -7.16 -2.27 -6.67
C ASP A 82 -7.61 -2.08 -8.13
N GLU A 83 -6.92 -2.72 -9.08
CA GLU A 83 -7.27 -2.72 -10.51
C GLU A 83 -7.63 -4.11 -11.03
N HIS A 84 -7.45 -5.16 -10.22
CA HIS A 84 -7.51 -6.54 -10.67
C HIS A 84 -8.96 -7.08 -10.58
N PRO A 85 -9.51 -7.71 -11.64
CA PRO A 85 -10.93 -8.14 -11.67
C PRO A 85 -11.37 -9.04 -10.51
N ASP A 86 -10.50 -9.97 -10.09
CA ASP A 86 -10.75 -10.88 -8.95
C ASP A 86 -10.90 -10.16 -7.60
N PHE A 87 -10.52 -8.88 -7.54
CA PHE A 87 -10.58 -8.02 -6.37
C PHE A 87 -11.49 -6.81 -6.58
N SER A 88 -12.49 -6.91 -7.46
CA SER A 88 -13.51 -5.87 -7.69
C SER A 88 -14.20 -5.37 -6.41
N TRP A 89 -14.29 -6.21 -5.37
CA TRP A 89 -14.78 -5.80 -4.05
C TRP A 89 -13.90 -4.72 -3.39
N ALA A 90 -12.58 -4.78 -3.58
CA ALA A 90 -11.64 -3.81 -3.03
C ALA A 90 -11.75 -2.48 -3.77
N GLN A 91 -11.84 -2.53 -5.11
CA GLN A 91 -12.09 -1.36 -5.93
C GLN A 91 -13.41 -0.66 -5.54
N SER A 92 -14.46 -1.43 -5.28
CA SER A 92 -15.76 -0.89 -4.87
C SER A 92 -15.68 -0.13 -3.55
N ILE A 93 -14.89 -0.62 -2.58
CA ILE A 93 -14.66 0.06 -1.29
C ILE A 93 -13.80 1.31 -1.48
N LEU A 94 -12.73 1.21 -2.30
CA LEU A 94 -11.82 2.32 -2.55
C LEU A 94 -12.50 3.49 -3.27
N ALA A 95 -13.36 3.18 -4.23
CA ALA A 95 -14.11 4.16 -5.02
C ALA A 95 -15.40 4.67 -4.34
N ASP A 96 -15.75 4.17 -3.15
CA ASP A 96 -16.94 4.61 -2.45
C ASP A 96 -16.78 6.06 -1.95
N GLU A 97 -17.58 6.96 -2.51
CA GLU A 97 -17.60 8.39 -2.17
C GLU A 97 -18.24 8.65 -0.79
N PHE A 98 -19.03 7.72 -0.26
CA PHE A 98 -19.60 7.84 1.08
C PHE A 98 -18.57 7.58 2.18
N ILE A 99 -17.41 6.99 1.85
CA ILE A 99 -16.30 6.83 2.77
C ILE A 99 -15.44 8.09 2.75
N VAL A 100 -15.79 9.05 3.61
CA VAL A 100 -15.17 10.38 3.64
C VAL A 100 -13.73 10.34 4.15
N ALA A 101 -13.42 9.44 5.08
CA ALA A 101 -12.10 9.34 5.72
C ALA A 101 -11.22 8.29 5.01
N PRO A 102 -10.02 8.65 4.50
CA PRO A 102 -9.09 7.70 3.89
C PRO A 102 -8.71 6.54 4.82
N GLU A 103 -8.59 6.79 6.11
CA GLU A 103 -8.25 5.79 7.13
C GLU A 103 -9.35 4.72 7.25
N LEU A 104 -10.62 5.14 7.07
CA LEU A 104 -11.77 4.25 7.11
C LEU A 104 -11.81 3.33 5.89
N ARG A 105 -11.34 3.78 4.71
CA ARG A 105 -11.21 2.92 3.52
C ARG A 105 -10.30 1.74 3.81
N LEU A 106 -9.14 2.00 4.41
CA LEU A 106 -8.15 0.97 4.70
C LEU A 106 -8.63 0.00 5.78
N GLN A 107 -9.32 0.49 6.80
CA GLN A 107 -9.95 -0.37 7.81
C GLN A 107 -10.99 -1.31 7.19
N ILE A 108 -11.89 -0.78 6.35
CA ILE A 108 -12.93 -1.58 5.68
C ILE A 108 -12.30 -2.60 4.72
N LEU A 109 -11.25 -2.20 4.00
CA LEU A 109 -10.48 -3.11 3.13
C LEU A 109 -9.89 -4.29 3.92
N ASN A 110 -9.24 -4.02 5.05
CA ASN A 110 -8.65 -5.04 5.91
C ASN A 110 -9.72 -6.00 6.46
N ASP A 111 -10.83 -5.48 6.96
CA ASP A 111 -11.95 -6.29 7.45
C ASP A 111 -12.53 -7.17 6.34
N ALA A 112 -12.67 -6.62 5.13
CA ALA A 112 -13.18 -7.32 3.97
C ALA A 112 -12.23 -8.42 3.48
N ALA A 113 -10.91 -8.21 3.55
CA ALA A 113 -9.90 -9.21 3.25
C ALA A 113 -9.93 -10.36 4.26
N ALA A 114 -9.92 -10.05 5.56
CA ALA A 114 -9.92 -11.04 6.64
C ALA A 114 -11.16 -11.97 6.59
N ARG A 115 -12.34 -11.42 6.31
CA ARG A 115 -13.59 -12.21 6.14
C ARG A 115 -13.50 -13.20 4.99
N ARG A 116 -12.82 -12.84 3.89
CA ARG A 116 -12.69 -13.69 2.70
C ARG A 116 -11.66 -14.79 2.89
N GLU A 117 -10.56 -14.49 3.59
CA GLU A 117 -9.58 -15.49 3.99
C GLU A 117 -10.20 -16.54 4.92
N THR A 118 -10.95 -16.08 5.93
CA THR A 118 -11.71 -16.97 6.85
C THR A 118 -12.73 -17.84 6.11
N SER A 119 -13.36 -17.32 5.06
CA SER A 119 -14.32 -18.07 4.24
C SER A 119 -13.65 -19.11 3.34
N ARG A 120 -12.43 -18.84 2.86
CA ARG A 120 -11.62 -19.81 2.08
C ARG A 120 -11.12 -20.96 2.94
N VAL A 121 -10.71 -20.69 4.18
CA VAL A 121 -10.22 -21.73 5.13
C VAL A 121 -11.36 -22.65 5.61
N ARG A 122 -12.61 -22.20 5.54
CA ARG A 122 -13.79 -22.95 6.00
C ARG A 122 -14.49 -23.76 4.90
N ALA A 123 -13.99 -23.78 3.66
CA ALA A 123 -14.47 -24.72 2.66
C ALA A 123 -14.09 -26.16 3.10
N PRO A 124 -15.06 -27.08 3.28
CA PRO A 124 -14.74 -28.43 3.72
C PRO A 124 -13.98 -29.17 2.62
N LEU A 125 -12.99 -29.95 3.03
CA LEU A 125 -12.43 -31.04 2.22
C LEU A 125 -13.59 -31.97 1.81
N ALA A 126 -14.13 -31.73 0.62
CA ALA A 126 -14.90 -32.67 -0.18
C ALA A 126 -14.25 -32.60 -1.56
N SER A 127 -13.66 -33.66 -2.13
CA SER A 127 -13.88 -35.10 -1.98
C SER A 127 -12.56 -35.86 -2.06
#